data_AF-A0A527ZRT7-F1
#
_entry.id   AF-A0A527ZRT7-F1
#
_cell.length_a   1.000
_cell.length_b   1.000
_cell.length_c   1.000
_cell.angle_alpha   90.00
_cell.angle_beta   90.00
_cell.angle_gamma   90.00
#
_symmetry.space_group_name_H-M   'P 1'
#
loop_
_entity.id
_entity.type
_entity.pdbx_description
1 polymer ?
#
loop_
_entity_poly.entity_id
_entity_poly.type
_entity_poly.pdbx_seq_one_letter_code
_entity_poly.pdbx_strand_id
1 'polypeptide(L)'
;DQTGRTNKLPLTQWAQWGVTYPNGTPLADNGLKAGLALPMGRNGPAFLVYDNFDVYLEWNQSFTYALTAANLAARLAGAPQFDPRNPEPGLNGDQMRALQTKLEARGHDVGTVDGILGTNTREAIRKEQMRLGLRVDGWPTPELLAKLSE
;
A
#
# COMPACT_ATOMS: atom_id res chain seq x y z
N ASP A 1 -0.61 -11.61 -1.54
CA ASP A 1 0.36 -11.59 -0.42
C ASP A 1 1.64 -10.85 -0.79
N GLN A 2 2.18 -11.00 -2.00
CA GLN A 2 3.42 -10.36 -2.45
C GLN A 2 3.33 -8.84 -2.70
N THR A 3 2.15 -8.23 -2.65
CA THR A 3 1.97 -6.77 -2.80
C THR A 3 2.68 -6.00 -1.68
N GLY A 4 2.81 -4.68 -1.79
CA GLY A 4 3.43 -3.83 -0.76
C GLY A 4 4.63 -3.04 -1.31
N ARG A 5 4.91 -1.88 -0.69
CA ARG A 5 6.03 -1.01 -1.07
C ARG A 5 7.38 -1.68 -0.79
N THR A 6 7.48 -2.38 0.34
CA THR A 6 8.73 -2.94 0.87
C THR A 6 9.11 -4.26 0.20
N ASN A 7 8.14 -5.01 -0.35
CA ASN A 7 8.40 -6.23 -1.10
C ASN A 7 8.73 -5.92 -2.56
N LYS A 8 10.00 -5.61 -2.84
CA LYS A 8 10.46 -5.25 -4.19
C LYS A 8 10.92 -6.47 -4.97
N LEU A 9 10.24 -6.76 -6.08
CA LEU A 9 10.56 -7.86 -6.99
C LEU A 9 11.00 -7.32 -8.36
N PRO A 10 11.75 -8.10 -9.16
CA PRO A 10 12.07 -7.72 -10.54
C PRO A 10 10.81 -7.45 -11.36
N LEU A 11 10.87 -6.49 -12.29
CA LEU A 11 9.72 -6.16 -13.15
C LEU A 11 9.24 -7.35 -13.98
N THR A 12 10.17 -8.23 -14.38
CA THR A 12 9.85 -9.49 -15.07
C THR A 12 8.92 -10.39 -14.25
N GLN A 13 9.08 -10.44 -12.91
CA GLN A 13 8.20 -11.21 -12.03
C GLN A 13 6.79 -10.63 -12.00
N TRP A 14 6.67 -9.30 -11.91
CA TRP A 14 5.38 -8.62 -11.93
C TRP A 14 4.68 -8.79 -13.29
N ALA A 15 5.43 -8.67 -14.39
CA ALA A 15 4.92 -8.91 -15.74
C ALA A 15 4.39 -10.34 -15.90
N GLN A 16 5.12 -11.34 -15.39
CA GLN A 16 4.68 -12.75 -15.39
C GLN A 16 3.37 -12.96 -14.64
N TRP A 17 3.11 -12.18 -13.58
CA TRP A 17 1.84 -12.19 -12.84
C TRP A 17 0.75 -11.30 -13.46
N GLY A 18 1.02 -10.70 -14.62
CA GLY A 18 0.03 -9.91 -15.39
C GLY A 18 -0.06 -8.45 -14.97
N VAL A 19 0.91 -7.89 -14.24
CA VAL A 19 0.99 -6.44 -14.05
C VAL A 19 1.38 -5.78 -15.37
N THR A 20 0.66 -4.72 -15.75
CA THR A 20 0.88 -3.96 -16.98
C THR A 20 1.06 -2.47 -16.67
N TYR A 21 1.52 -1.71 -17.66
CA TYR A 21 1.35 -0.26 -17.66
C TYR A 21 -0.14 0.13 -17.74
N PRO A 22 -0.51 1.38 -17.44
CA PRO A 22 -1.90 1.84 -17.48
C PRO A 22 -2.58 1.67 -18.84
N ASN A 23 -1.82 1.70 -19.94
CA ASN A 23 -2.32 1.48 -21.31
C ASN A 23 -2.46 0.00 -21.69
N GLY A 24 -2.25 -0.93 -20.75
CA GLY A 24 -2.33 -2.38 -20.97
C GLY A 24 -1.06 -3.01 -21.57
N THR A 25 -0.04 -2.21 -21.89
CA THR A 25 1.22 -2.78 -22.41
C THR A 25 2.01 -3.51 -21.32
N PRO A 26 2.71 -4.61 -21.64
CA PRO A 26 3.53 -5.33 -20.67
C PRO A 26 4.60 -4.43 -20.04
N LEU A 27 4.96 -4.69 -18.78
CA LEU A 27 6.10 -4.01 -18.17
C LEU A 27 7.39 -4.37 -18.93
N ALA A 28 8.19 -3.36 -19.26
CA ALA A 28 9.49 -3.57 -19.85
C ALA A 28 10.52 -3.85 -18.75
N ASP A 29 11.35 -4.88 -18.96
CA ASP A 29 12.48 -5.11 -18.06
C ASP A 29 13.51 -4.01 -18.23
N ASN A 30 13.81 -3.32 -17.14
CA ASN A 30 14.81 -2.27 -17.05
C ASN A 30 15.89 -2.60 -16.00
N GLY A 31 15.94 -3.85 -15.52
CA GLY A 31 16.87 -4.30 -14.49
C GLY A 31 16.53 -3.82 -13.07
N LEU A 32 15.47 -3.01 -12.89
CA LEU A 32 15.07 -2.51 -11.59
C LEU A 32 14.13 -3.49 -10.87
N LYS A 33 14.04 -3.29 -9.55
CA LYS A 33 13.02 -3.91 -8.71
C LYS A 33 12.00 -2.85 -8.30
N ALA A 34 10.75 -3.28 -8.17
CA ALA A 34 9.67 -2.42 -7.71
C ALA A 34 8.78 -3.16 -6.71
N GLY A 35 8.24 -2.42 -5.76
CA GLY A 35 7.12 -2.86 -4.93
C GLY A 35 5.80 -2.51 -5.60
N LEU A 36 4.75 -3.30 -5.35
CA LEU A 36 3.40 -3.00 -5.83
C LEU A 36 2.60 -2.33 -4.72
N ALA A 37 2.57 -0.99 -4.71
CA ALA A 37 1.88 -0.21 -3.71
C ALA A 37 0.39 0.00 -4.05
N LEU A 38 -0.47 -0.22 -3.06
CA LEU A 38 -1.93 -0.15 -3.18
C LEU A 38 -2.48 0.87 -2.17
N PRO A 39 -2.37 2.19 -2.38
CA PRO A 39 -2.73 3.21 -1.40
C PRO A 39 -4.13 3.05 -0.80
N MET A 40 -5.08 2.54 -1.58
CA MET A 40 -6.49 2.41 -1.21
C MET A 40 -7.01 0.97 -1.39
N GLY A 41 -6.15 -0.01 -1.13
CA GLY A 41 -6.47 -1.43 -1.29
C GLY A 41 -6.53 -1.89 -2.74
N ARG A 42 -6.84 -3.17 -2.93
CA ARG A 42 -6.77 -3.84 -4.26
C ARG A 42 -7.75 -3.30 -5.31
N ASN A 43 -8.85 -2.68 -4.87
CA ASN A 43 -9.85 -2.11 -5.77
C ASN A 43 -9.56 -0.65 -6.13
N GLY A 44 -8.54 -0.04 -5.51
CA GLY A 44 -8.04 1.29 -5.82
C GLY A 44 -6.92 1.29 -6.87
N PRO A 45 -6.28 2.46 -7.09
CA PRO A 45 -5.16 2.57 -8.00
C PRO A 45 -3.95 1.78 -7.48
N ALA A 46 -3.11 1.30 -8.40
CA ALA A 46 -1.90 0.56 -8.10
C ALA A 46 -0.68 1.28 -8.69
N PHE A 47 0.42 1.30 -7.93
CA PHE A 47 1.65 1.98 -8.32
C PHE A 47 2.83 1.03 -8.16
N LEU A 48 3.73 1.02 -9.15
CA LEU A 48 5.07 0.46 -8.97
C LEU A 48 5.94 1.52 -8.30
N VAL A 49 6.51 1.17 -7.15
CA VAL A 49 7.39 2.06 -6.36
C VAL A 49 8.81 1.49 -6.34
N TYR A 50 9.76 2.31 -6.77
CA TYR A 50 11.18 1.95 -6.89
C TYR A 50 11.99 2.47 -5.68
N ASP A 51 13.31 2.34 -5.71
CA ASP A 51 14.19 2.79 -4.62
C ASP A 51 14.15 4.31 -4.42
N ASN A 52 13.97 5.09 -5.49
CA ASN A 52 13.79 6.53 -5.40
C ASN A 52 12.54 6.95 -4.62
N PHE A 53 11.50 6.10 -4.55
CA PHE A 53 10.30 6.38 -3.76
C PHE A 53 10.61 6.36 -2.25
N ASP A 54 11.54 5.53 -1.83
CA ASP A 54 11.90 5.40 -0.41
C ASP A 54 12.61 6.65 0.12
N VAL A 55 13.30 7.38 -0.75
CA VAL A 55 13.93 8.68 -0.43
C VAL A 55 12.89 9.72 -0.01
N TYR A 56 11.68 9.72 -0.59
CA TYR A 56 10.61 10.63 -0.15
C TYR A 56 10.24 10.39 1.32
N LEU A 57 10.33 9.14 1.77
CA LEU A 57 9.96 8.76 3.13
C LEU A 57 11.02 9.23 4.14
N GLU A 58 12.29 9.36 3.75
CA GLU A 58 13.33 9.96 4.61
C GLU A 58 12.98 11.40 5.00
N TRP A 59 12.32 12.15 4.10
CA TRP A 59 11.85 13.51 4.36
C TRP A 59 10.52 13.54 5.12
N ASN A 60 9.57 12.67 4.75
CA ASN A 60 8.27 12.56 5.42
C ASN A 60 7.77 11.11 5.41
N GLN A 61 7.65 10.53 6.59
CA GLN A 61 7.26 9.13 6.80
C GLN A 61 5.80 8.80 6.42
N SER A 62 5.03 9.76 5.90
CA SER A 62 3.70 9.53 5.36
C SER A 62 3.73 9.00 3.93
N PHE A 63 3.32 7.74 3.76
CA PHE A 63 3.20 7.10 2.45
C PHE A 63 2.28 7.86 1.49
N THR A 64 1.11 8.32 1.96
CA THR A 64 0.15 9.07 1.14
C THR A 64 0.71 10.43 0.70
N TYR A 65 1.45 11.10 1.58
CA TYR A 65 2.13 12.35 1.23
C TYR A 65 3.18 12.11 0.14
N ALA A 66 4.08 11.14 0.36
CA ALA A 66 5.12 10.79 -0.59
C ALA A 66 4.54 10.39 -1.96
N LEU A 67 3.47 9.60 -1.97
CA LEU A 67 2.78 9.21 -3.21
C LEU A 67 2.15 10.39 -3.93
N THR A 68 1.56 11.32 -3.18
CA THR A 68 1.00 12.55 -3.76
C THR A 68 2.09 13.40 -4.41
N ALA A 69 3.22 13.59 -3.72
CA ALA A 69 4.37 14.35 -4.24
C ALA A 69 4.98 13.70 -5.48
N ALA A 70 5.20 12.38 -5.45
CA ALA A 70 5.70 11.62 -6.58
C ALA A 70 4.73 11.66 -7.78
N ASN A 71 3.42 11.54 -7.53
CA ASN A 71 2.41 11.65 -8.58
C ASN A 71 2.36 13.05 -9.18
N LEU A 72 2.48 14.11 -8.37
CA LEU A 72 2.56 15.48 -8.87
C LEU A 72 3.77 15.67 -9.79
N ALA A 73 4.95 15.20 -9.38
CA ALA A 73 6.16 15.25 -10.21
C ALA A 73 5.96 14.49 -11.54
N ALA A 74 5.36 13.29 -11.49
CA ALA A 74 5.05 12.53 -12.70
C ALA A 74 4.07 13.27 -13.63
N ARG A 75 3.03 13.91 -13.09
CA ARG A 75 2.06 14.71 -13.85
C ARG A 75 2.73 15.92 -14.52
N LEU A 76 3.64 16.60 -13.81
CA LEU A 76 4.45 17.70 -14.38
C LEU A 76 5.38 17.23 -15.50
N ALA A 77 5.89 15.99 -15.41
CA ALA A 77 6.68 15.35 -16.46
C ALA A 77 5.85 14.78 -17.62
N GLY A 78 4.53 15.01 -17.63
CA GLY A 78 3.63 14.61 -18.72
C GLY A 78 2.94 13.25 -18.55
N ALA A 79 3.07 12.58 -17.40
CA ALA A 79 2.30 11.37 -17.14
C ALA A 79 0.78 11.66 -17.15
N PRO A 80 -0.07 10.75 -17.65
CA PRO A 80 -1.52 10.92 -17.62
C PRO A 80 -2.06 10.89 -16.18
N GLN A 81 -3.33 11.27 -16.01
CA GLN A 81 -4.02 11.07 -14.74
C GLN A 81 -4.21 9.57 -14.52
N PHE A 82 -3.97 9.09 -13.30
CA PHE A 82 -4.30 7.71 -12.95
C PHE A 82 -5.81 7.50 -12.83
N ASP A 83 -6.27 6.28 -13.07
CA ASP A 83 -7.64 5.87 -12.80
C ASP A 83 -7.81 5.63 -11.28
N PRO A 84 -8.65 6.39 -10.57
CA PRO A 84 -8.88 6.19 -9.15
C PRO A 84 -9.59 4.86 -8.83
N ARG A 85 -10.17 4.19 -9.83
CA ARG A 85 -10.97 2.98 -9.70
C ARG A 85 -12.09 3.14 -8.66
N ASN A 86 -12.43 2.08 -7.94
CA ASN A 86 -13.50 2.05 -6.96
C ASN A 86 -13.01 1.43 -5.64
N PRO A 87 -12.17 2.14 -4.88
CA PRO A 87 -11.61 1.64 -3.63
C PRO A 87 -12.71 1.43 -2.58
N GLU A 88 -12.52 0.42 -1.73
CA GLU A 88 -13.38 0.23 -0.56
C GLU A 88 -13.13 1.35 0.46
N PRO A 89 -14.15 1.84 1.17
CA PRO A 89 -13.95 2.82 2.23
C PRO A 89 -13.01 2.27 3.32
N GLY A 90 -11.99 3.06 3.67
CA GLY A 90 -11.13 2.76 4.80
C GLY A 90 -11.79 3.13 6.13
N LEU A 91 -11.13 2.77 7.23
CA LEU A 91 -11.53 3.20 8.57
C LEU A 91 -11.40 4.71 8.77
N ASN A 92 -12.30 5.30 9.56
CA ASN A 92 -12.14 6.65 10.07
C ASN A 92 -11.07 6.71 11.18
N GLY A 93 -10.71 7.91 11.66
CA GLY A 93 -9.63 8.10 12.62
C GLY A 93 -9.80 7.34 13.95
N ASP A 94 -11.02 7.30 14.50
CA ASP A 94 -11.30 6.57 15.75
C ASP A 94 -11.22 5.05 15.55
N GLN A 95 -11.80 4.57 14.45
CA GLN A 95 -11.72 3.16 14.07
C GLN A 95 -10.27 2.74 13.77
N MET A 96 -9.46 3.62 13.17
CA MET A 96 -8.05 3.36 12.89
C MET A 96 -7.24 3.25 14.18
N ARG A 97 -7.46 4.15 15.15
CA ARG A 97 -6.84 4.03 16.48
C ARG A 97 -7.22 2.72 17.15
N ALA A 98 -8.50 2.34 17.10
CA ALA A 98 -8.95 1.05 17.63
C ALA A 98 -8.27 -0.14 16.93
N LEU A 99 -8.07 -0.06 15.61
CA LEU A 99 -7.33 -1.06 14.84
C LEU A 99 -5.86 -1.14 15.30
N GLN A 100 -5.17 0.00 15.37
CA GLN A 100 -3.77 0.07 15.80
C GLN A 100 -3.57 -0.49 17.22
N THR A 101 -4.43 -0.13 18.18
CA THR A 101 -4.39 -0.70 19.54
C THR A 101 -4.56 -2.22 19.54
N LYS A 102 -5.47 -2.75 18.71
CA LYS A 102 -5.68 -4.20 18.60
C LYS A 102 -4.52 -4.93 17.92
N LEU A 103 -3.82 -4.28 17.00
CA LEU A 103 -2.62 -4.80 16.34
C LEU A 103 -1.44 -4.79 17.32
N GLU A 104 -1.27 -3.71 18.08
CA GLU A 104 -0.24 -3.59 19.11
C GLU A 104 -0.42 -4.63 20.23
N ALA A 105 -1.66 -4.83 20.71
CA ALA A 105 -1.99 -5.87 21.68
C ALA A 105 -1.69 -7.30 21.19
N ARG A 106 -1.58 -7.50 19.87
CA ARG A 106 -1.17 -8.77 19.24
C ARG A 106 0.33 -8.86 18.97
N GLY A 107 1.11 -7.87 19.41
CA GLY A 107 2.57 -7.84 19.26
C GLY A 107 3.07 -7.29 17.93
N HIS A 108 2.21 -6.62 17.14
CA HIS A 108 2.67 -5.92 15.94
C HIS A 108 3.20 -4.54 16.29
N ASP A 109 4.35 -4.17 15.71
CA ASP A 109 4.78 -2.77 15.66
C ASP A 109 3.89 -2.02 14.67
N VAL A 110 3.10 -1.07 15.19
CA VAL A 110 2.26 -0.16 14.39
C VAL A 110 2.82 1.26 14.33
N GLY A 111 3.91 1.55 15.05
CA GLY A 111 4.35 2.89 15.39
C GLY A 111 3.48 3.50 16.49
N THR A 112 3.11 4.77 16.33
CA THR A 112 2.21 5.47 17.26
C THR A 112 0.74 5.13 16.95
N VAL A 113 -0.08 4.95 17.98
CA VAL A 113 -1.54 4.86 17.85
C VAL A 113 -2.14 6.26 17.64
N ASP A 114 -2.04 6.76 16.41
CA ASP A 114 -2.44 8.12 16.02
C ASP A 114 -3.67 8.16 15.10
N GLY A 115 -4.11 7.01 14.59
CA GLY A 115 -5.19 6.89 13.62
C GLY A 115 -4.75 7.13 12.16
N ILE A 116 -3.44 7.10 11.89
CA ILE A 116 -2.86 7.28 10.55
C ILE A 116 -2.39 5.93 10.01
N LEU A 117 -2.73 5.63 8.75
CA LEU A 117 -2.23 4.43 8.07
C LEU A 117 -0.76 4.61 7.63
N GLY A 118 0.16 4.46 8.57
CA GLY A 118 1.60 4.47 8.32
C GLY A 118 2.13 3.13 7.76
N THR A 119 3.42 3.10 7.40
CA THR A 119 4.08 1.88 6.88
C THR A 119 3.95 0.71 7.87
N ASN A 120 4.28 0.92 9.15
CA ASN A 120 4.25 -0.12 10.17
C ASN A 120 2.84 -0.68 10.39
N THR A 121 1.84 0.21 10.55
CA THR A 121 0.43 -0.17 10.62
C THR A 121 0.00 -0.97 9.38
N ARG A 122 0.44 -0.58 8.18
CA ARG A 122 0.10 -1.29 6.93
C ARG A 122 0.68 -2.69 6.85
N GLU A 123 1.92 -2.88 7.31
CA GLU A 123 2.54 -4.20 7.37
C GLU A 123 1.89 -5.09 8.45
N ALA A 124 1.54 -4.53 9.60
CA ALA A 124 0.77 -5.22 10.63
C ALA A 124 -0.60 -5.69 10.10
N ILE A 125 -1.32 -4.83 9.38
CA ILE A 125 -2.57 -5.18 8.70
C ILE A 125 -2.36 -6.35 7.74
N ARG A 126 -1.32 -6.32 6.91
CA ARG A 126 -1.04 -7.38 5.93
C ARG A 126 -0.80 -8.73 6.61
N LYS A 127 -0.07 -8.74 7.73
CA LYS A 127 0.16 -9.95 8.54
C LYS A 127 -1.16 -10.50 9.11
N GLU A 128 -2.02 -9.64 9.65
CA GLU A 128 -3.32 -10.07 10.17
C GLU A 128 -4.29 -10.50 9.05
N GLN A 129 -4.30 -9.82 7.91
CA GLN A 129 -5.06 -10.25 6.75
C GLN A 129 -4.65 -11.66 6.32
N MET A 130 -3.35 -11.96 6.31
CA MET A 130 -2.84 -13.29 5.99
C MET A 130 -3.28 -14.32 7.04
N ARG A 131 -3.13 -14.01 8.34
CA ARG A 131 -3.52 -14.90 9.45
C ARG A 131 -5.01 -15.21 9.44
N LEU A 132 -5.84 -14.23 9.10
CA LEU A 132 -7.31 -14.33 9.08
C LEU A 132 -7.86 -14.87 7.75
N GLY A 133 -7.02 -15.19 6.76
CA GLY A 133 -7.46 -15.65 5.44
C GLY A 133 -8.15 -14.58 4.60
N LEU A 134 -7.94 -13.31 4.93
CA LEU A 134 -8.45 -12.16 4.17
C LEU A 134 -7.57 -11.86 2.96
N ARG A 135 -8.08 -11.01 2.06
CA ARG A 135 -7.27 -10.50 0.95
C ARG A 135 -6.13 -9.64 1.49
N VAL A 136 -4.89 -10.04 1.20
CA VAL A 136 -3.68 -9.34 1.67
C VAL A 136 -3.36 -8.16 0.76
N ASP A 137 -3.90 -7.00 1.08
CA ASP A 137 -3.71 -5.73 0.35
C ASP A 137 -3.29 -4.56 1.25
N GLY A 138 -3.22 -4.77 2.56
CA GLY A 138 -2.83 -3.77 3.55
C GLY A 138 -3.87 -2.67 3.78
N TRP A 139 -5.10 -2.84 3.30
CA TRP A 139 -6.16 -1.86 3.48
C TRP A 139 -6.95 -2.10 4.78
N PRO A 140 -7.10 -1.09 5.64
CA PRO A 140 -7.85 -1.20 6.88
C PRO A 140 -9.35 -1.10 6.59
N THR A 141 -10.02 -2.25 6.55
CA THR A 141 -11.47 -2.35 6.33
C THR A 141 -12.23 -2.55 7.66
N PRO A 142 -13.53 -2.21 7.71
CA PRO A 142 -14.39 -2.56 8.84
C PRO A 142 -14.40 -4.07 9.14
N GLU A 143 -14.33 -4.92 8.11
CA GLU A 143 -14.26 -6.38 8.27
C GLU A 143 -13.01 -6.81 9.04
N LEU A 144 -11.85 -6.26 8.71
CA LEU A 144 -10.61 -6.54 9.44
C LEU A 144 -10.74 -6.14 10.91
N LEU A 145 -11.23 -4.93 11.18
CA LEU A 145 -11.39 -4.44 12.55
C LEU A 145 -12.34 -5.33 13.36
N ALA A 146 -13.42 -5.81 12.75
CA ALA A 146 -14.37 -6.73 13.37
C ALA A 146 -13.70 -8.06 13.75
N LYS A 147 -12.98 -8.68 12.80
CA LYS A 147 -12.29 -9.97 12.99
C LYS A 147 -11.13 -9.94 13.99
N LEU A 148 -10.62 -8.75 14.31
CA LEU A 148 -9.64 -8.56 15.39
C LEU A 148 -10.28 -8.39 16.77
N SER A 149 -11.60 -8.45 16.88
CA SER A 149 -12.33 -8.41 18.16
C SER A 149 -12.65 -9.80 18.71
N GLU A 150 -12.50 -10.82 17.86
CA GLU A 150 -12.61 -12.25 18.18
C GLU A 150 -11.23 -12.80 18.59
#